data_AF-A0A6P8XJ68-F1
#
_entry.id   AF-A0A6P8XJ68-F1
#
_cell.length_a   1.000
_cell.length_b   1.000
_cell.length_c   1.000
_cell.angle_alpha   90.00
_cell.angle_beta   90.00
_cell.angle_gamma   90.00
#
_symmetry.space_group_name_H-M   'P 1'
#
loop_
_entity.id
_entity.type
_entity.pdbx_description
1 polymer ?
#
loop_
_entity_poly.entity_id
_entity_poly.type
_entity_poly.pdbx_seq_one_letter_code
_entity_poly.pdbx_strand_id
1 'polypeptide(L)'
;MMCKLLSWPLILLSILANTVLSLPPSARESHPYYPAGVDLFEHEFTSLTSDEYDPFGPDIGNDDLGIDDPETMPRLFQGDIAIDPYTYISLRLGVNPMRHPKRLWPNGTIPFEISPRYVDQERDAIVRALKTFNSLTCIRFVPYDGEVEDYLLIEPPEEGPQGCWSYVGKRGGEQVVALQRPDETSAHCFSSEGRIMHELMHAIGIYHEQSRADRDNYVKIYWDNIVPRFKKNFKLVSRKRGKYTFDYDYNSVMHYGEFYFSKKKGEKPTMTPLQPGVRIGQRKTISKIDCLKINDLYGCLEGRRAKMYKSFCHLLGL
;
A
#
# COMPACT_ATOMS: atom_id res chain seq x y z
N MET A 1 -11.55 21.25 69.57
CA MET A 1 -11.99 22.66 69.43
C MET A 1 -12.05 22.95 67.94
N MET A 2 -13.22 22.89 67.27
CA MET A 2 -14.23 23.98 67.13
C MET A 2 -13.57 25.32 66.81
N CYS A 3 -13.98 26.16 65.84
CA CYS A 3 -15.05 26.19 64.85
C CYS A 3 -14.87 27.55 64.12
N LYS A 4 -15.23 27.67 62.83
CA LYS A 4 -16.16 28.68 62.26
C LYS A 4 -15.82 29.14 60.83
N LEU A 5 -16.88 28.99 60.03
CA LEU A 5 -17.20 29.57 58.73
C LEU A 5 -17.41 31.09 58.79
N LEU A 6 -17.62 31.69 57.60
CA LEU A 6 -18.35 32.92 57.23
C LEU A 6 -17.42 33.88 56.45
N SER A 7 -17.80 34.57 55.38
CA SER A 7 -19.02 34.69 54.58
C SER A 7 -18.71 35.66 53.43
N TRP A 8 -19.32 35.47 52.26
CA TRP A 8 -19.35 36.47 51.18
C TRP A 8 -20.29 37.64 51.54
N PRO A 9 -20.16 38.79 50.84
CA PRO A 9 -21.36 39.48 50.38
C PRO A 9 -21.32 39.74 48.85
N LEU A 10 -22.44 39.34 48.21
CA LEU A 10 -22.97 39.90 46.96
C LEU A 10 -23.85 41.11 47.31
N ILE A 11 -23.80 42.15 46.47
CA ILE A 11 -24.86 43.12 46.10
C ILE A 11 -24.16 44.12 45.15
N LEU A 12 -24.70 44.66 44.04
CA LEU A 12 -25.79 44.38 43.10
C LEU A 12 -25.81 45.60 42.15
N LEU A 13 -25.97 45.41 40.82
CA LEU A 13 -26.59 46.31 39.81
C LEU A 13 -26.08 47.77 39.68
N SER A 14 -25.99 48.42 38.52
CA SER A 14 -26.41 48.21 37.13
C SER A 14 -25.89 49.42 36.32
N ILE A 15 -25.71 49.28 35.00
CA ILE A 15 -26.20 50.20 33.95
C ILE A 15 -25.77 49.62 32.59
N LEU A 16 -26.79 49.32 31.79
CA LEU A 16 -26.73 49.00 30.36
C LEU A 16 -26.57 50.29 29.55
N ALA A 17 -25.70 50.29 28.53
CA ALA A 17 -25.99 50.93 27.24
C ALA A 17 -24.96 50.52 26.17
N ASN A 18 -25.43 49.73 25.20
CA ASN A 18 -25.13 49.73 23.77
C ASN A 18 -23.82 50.37 23.28
N THR A 19 -22.90 49.52 22.79
CA THR A 19 -22.09 49.84 21.61
C THR A 19 -21.90 48.58 20.77
N VAL A 20 -22.45 48.62 19.56
CA VAL A 20 -22.19 47.70 18.45
C VAL A 20 -20.76 47.95 17.97
N LEU A 21 -19.89 46.95 18.05
CA LEU A 21 -18.57 46.96 17.41
C LEU A 21 -18.47 45.74 16.48
N SER A 22 -18.62 46.01 15.19
CA SER A 22 -18.37 45.10 14.08
C SER A 22 -16.88 44.72 14.04
N LEU A 23 -16.58 43.43 14.12
CA LEU A 23 -15.23 42.89 13.92
C LEU A 23 -14.91 42.79 12.42
N PRO A 24 -13.73 43.24 11.94
CA PRO A 24 -13.31 43.06 10.56
C PRO A 24 -12.73 41.63 10.32
N PRO A 25 -12.82 41.09 9.10
CA PRO A 25 -12.45 39.71 8.82
C PRO A 25 -10.93 39.51 8.67
N SER A 26 -10.44 38.49 9.37
CA SER A 26 -9.25 37.63 9.14
C SER A 26 -8.20 38.10 8.12
N ALA A 27 -7.00 38.43 8.62
CA ALA A 27 -5.79 38.61 7.83
C ALA A 27 -5.02 37.28 7.69
N ARG A 28 -5.04 36.74 6.46
CA ARG A 28 -4.09 35.84 5.78
C ARG A 28 -2.95 35.23 6.62
N GLU A 29 -3.04 33.92 6.86
CA GLU A 29 -1.88 33.06 7.07
C GLU A 29 -1.14 32.80 5.74
N SER A 30 0.18 32.87 5.79
CA SER A 30 1.10 32.63 4.68
C SER A 30 1.16 31.15 4.30
N HIS A 31 0.66 30.79 3.12
CA HIS A 31 0.85 29.46 2.54
C HIS A 31 2.31 29.25 2.10
N PRO A 32 2.93 28.08 2.39
CA PRO A 32 4.23 27.73 1.82
C PRO A 32 4.10 27.50 0.31
N TYR A 33 4.97 28.14 -0.45
CA TYR A 33 5.05 28.08 -1.92
C TYR A 33 5.48 26.67 -2.36
N TYR A 34 4.63 25.94 -3.07
CA TYR A 34 4.97 24.66 -3.70
C TYR A 34 5.40 24.88 -5.16
N PRO A 35 6.43 24.18 -5.67
CA PRO A 35 6.84 24.29 -7.07
C PRO A 35 5.73 23.82 -8.02
N ALA A 36 5.60 24.49 -9.17
CA ALA A 36 4.62 24.16 -10.20
C ALA A 36 4.85 22.74 -10.76
N GLY A 37 3.80 21.91 -10.82
CA GLY A 37 3.83 20.57 -11.41
C GLY A 37 3.39 19.40 -10.51
N VAL A 38 2.97 19.65 -9.27
CA VAL A 38 2.38 18.62 -8.40
C VAL A 38 0.87 18.55 -8.68
N ASP A 39 0.44 17.57 -9.49
CA ASP A 39 -0.98 17.34 -9.76
C ASP A 39 -1.65 16.66 -8.54
N LEU A 40 -2.65 17.34 -7.99
CA LEU A 40 -3.26 17.06 -6.70
C LEU A 40 -4.42 16.04 -6.83
N PHE A 41 -4.76 15.39 -5.72
CA PHE A 41 -5.90 14.48 -5.60
C PHE A 41 -7.00 15.16 -4.75
N GLU A 42 -7.43 16.37 -5.11
CA GLU A 42 -8.46 17.08 -4.33
C GLU A 42 -9.79 17.31 -5.05
N HIS A 43 -9.94 17.03 -6.35
CA HIS A 43 -11.17 17.45 -7.06
C HIS A 43 -11.83 16.45 -8.01
N GLU A 44 -11.51 15.15 -7.97
CA GLU A 44 -12.10 14.24 -8.97
C GLU A 44 -12.84 13.02 -8.43
N PHE A 45 -13.37 13.09 -7.20
CA PHE A 45 -14.38 12.13 -6.76
C PHE A 45 -15.43 12.84 -5.92
N THR A 46 -16.51 13.26 -6.58
CA THR A 46 -17.80 13.48 -5.92
C THR A 46 -18.19 12.22 -5.16
N SER A 47 -18.79 12.39 -3.98
CA SER A 47 -19.22 11.31 -3.09
C SER A 47 -20.06 10.26 -3.84
N LEU A 48 -19.46 9.13 -4.21
CA LEU A 48 -20.17 7.98 -4.76
C LEU A 48 -20.95 7.32 -3.62
N THR A 49 -22.22 6.98 -3.87
CA THR A 49 -23.06 6.21 -2.95
C THR A 49 -22.60 4.75 -2.93
N SER A 50 -22.97 3.98 -1.89
CA SER A 50 -22.62 2.55 -1.75
C SER A 50 -23.01 1.70 -2.96
N ASP A 51 -24.01 2.16 -3.71
CA ASP A 51 -24.62 1.44 -4.83
C ASP A 51 -23.89 1.73 -6.16
N GLU A 52 -22.92 2.65 -6.16
CA GLU A 52 -22.10 3.06 -7.30
C GLU A 52 -20.63 2.62 -7.14
N TYR A 53 -20.36 1.78 -6.12
CA TYR A 53 -19.05 1.22 -5.84
C TYR A 53 -18.74 0.06 -6.79
N ASP A 54 -17.95 0.34 -7.82
CA ASP A 54 -17.34 -0.70 -8.64
C ASP A 54 -16.00 -1.13 -7.99
N PRO A 55 -15.90 -2.34 -7.41
CA PRO A 55 -14.65 -2.82 -6.81
C PRO A 55 -13.51 -2.97 -7.83
N PHE A 56 -13.82 -3.01 -9.12
CA PHE A 56 -12.87 -3.18 -10.21
C PHE A 56 -12.53 -1.86 -10.92
N GLY A 57 -13.28 -0.79 -10.63
CA GLY A 57 -13.21 0.48 -11.36
C GLY A 57 -13.86 0.37 -12.75
N PRO A 58 -14.14 1.49 -13.42
CA PRO A 58 -14.92 1.50 -14.65
C PRO A 58 -14.34 0.54 -15.70
N ASP A 59 -15.18 -0.08 -16.53
CA ASP A 59 -14.74 -0.88 -17.69
C ASP A 59 -14.09 0.06 -18.74
N ILE A 60 -12.76 -0.02 -18.91
CA ILE A 60 -11.98 0.95 -19.70
C ILE A 60 -11.23 0.21 -20.82
N GLY A 61 -11.87 0.14 -21.99
CA GLY A 61 -11.47 -0.66 -23.16
C GLY A 61 -10.06 -0.46 -23.74
N ASN A 62 -9.82 -1.14 -24.87
CA ASN A 62 -8.54 -1.42 -25.55
C ASN A 62 -7.66 -0.19 -25.87
N ASP A 63 -6.92 0.31 -24.89
CA ASP A 63 -5.59 0.88 -25.16
C ASP A 63 -4.59 -0.27 -24.96
N ASP A 64 -4.16 -0.83 -26.08
CA ASP A 64 -3.18 -1.92 -26.16
C ASP A 64 -1.81 -1.40 -25.67
N LEU A 65 -1.46 -1.76 -24.44
CA LEU A 65 -0.14 -1.51 -23.85
C LEU A 65 0.92 -2.50 -24.36
N GLY A 66 0.58 -3.38 -25.31
CA GLY A 66 1.36 -4.55 -25.69
C GLY A 66 1.26 -5.64 -24.61
N ILE A 67 2.15 -6.64 -24.66
CA ILE A 67 2.22 -7.71 -23.63
C ILE A 67 2.43 -7.05 -22.26
N ASP A 68 1.33 -6.97 -21.52
CA ASP A 68 1.21 -6.27 -20.25
C ASP A 68 2.13 -6.92 -19.22
N ASP A 69 2.74 -6.13 -18.33
CA ASP A 69 3.34 -6.71 -17.13
C ASP A 69 2.18 -7.29 -16.29
N PRO A 70 2.32 -8.48 -15.67
CA PRO A 70 1.18 -9.10 -15.01
C PRO A 70 0.71 -8.31 -13.77
N GLU A 71 1.49 -7.36 -13.26
CA GLU A 71 1.10 -6.40 -12.20
C GLU A 71 0.43 -5.13 -12.76
N THR A 72 0.53 -4.88 -14.06
CA THR A 72 -0.15 -3.74 -14.71
C THR A 72 -1.44 -4.15 -15.43
N MET A 73 -1.53 -5.42 -15.83
CA MET A 73 -2.67 -6.02 -16.52
C MET A 73 -4.00 -5.93 -15.76
N PRO A 74 -4.06 -6.06 -14.41
CA PRO A 74 -5.33 -5.99 -13.68
C PRO A 74 -5.99 -4.60 -13.74
N ARG A 75 -5.21 -3.55 -14.03
CA ARG A 75 -5.66 -2.15 -14.16
C ARG A 75 -6.34 -1.61 -12.89
N LEU A 76 -6.00 -2.20 -11.74
CA LEU A 76 -6.49 -1.82 -10.43
C LEU A 76 -5.77 -0.57 -9.90
N PHE A 77 -6.03 -0.19 -8.65
CA PHE A 77 -5.31 0.92 -8.02
C PHE A 77 -3.83 0.61 -7.98
N GLN A 78 -3.01 1.52 -8.52
CA GLN A 78 -1.59 1.24 -8.68
C GLN A 78 -1.33 -0.10 -9.40
N GLY A 79 -2.17 -0.46 -10.37
CA GLY A 79 -1.99 -1.65 -11.21
C GLY A 79 -2.62 -2.93 -10.65
N ASP A 80 -2.28 -3.27 -9.41
CA ASP A 80 -2.46 -4.60 -8.80
C ASP A 80 -3.04 -4.55 -7.37
N ILE A 81 -3.44 -3.38 -6.87
CA ILE A 81 -4.08 -3.27 -5.56
C ILE A 81 -5.60 -3.20 -5.73
N ALA A 82 -6.29 -4.24 -5.28
CA ALA A 82 -7.73 -4.21 -5.11
C ALA A 82 -8.09 -3.29 -3.92
N ILE A 83 -9.02 -2.35 -4.17
CA ILE A 83 -9.55 -1.46 -3.13
C ILE A 83 -10.87 -2.05 -2.63
N ASP A 84 -11.08 -1.99 -1.32
CA ASP A 84 -12.41 -2.11 -0.70
C ASP A 84 -12.91 -0.71 -0.25
N PRO A 85 -14.22 -0.50 -0.02
CA PRO A 85 -14.77 0.82 0.33
C PRO A 85 -14.11 1.48 1.55
N TYR A 86 -13.62 0.69 2.52
CA TYR A 86 -12.88 1.19 3.69
C TYR A 86 -11.42 1.52 3.35
N THR A 87 -10.79 0.77 2.44
CA THR A 87 -9.48 1.12 1.86
C THR A 87 -9.55 2.47 1.14
N TYR A 88 -10.64 2.78 0.44
CA TYR A 88 -10.83 4.08 -0.21
C TYR A 88 -10.77 5.26 0.77
N ILE A 89 -11.36 5.10 1.97
CA ILE A 89 -11.35 6.13 3.02
C ILE A 89 -9.98 6.21 3.72
N SER A 90 -9.31 5.07 3.90
CA SER A 90 -8.03 4.99 4.62
C SER A 90 -6.79 5.25 3.75
N LEU A 91 -6.89 5.14 2.42
CA LEU A 91 -5.82 5.46 1.43
C LEU A 91 -5.30 6.90 1.52
N ARG A 92 -5.92 7.78 2.32
CA ARG A 92 -5.34 9.08 2.67
C ARG A 92 -4.07 8.95 3.54
N LEU A 93 -3.85 7.80 4.18
CA LEU A 93 -2.76 7.51 5.11
C LEU A 93 -2.50 5.99 5.11
N GLY A 94 -1.42 5.53 4.44
CA GLY A 94 -1.04 4.10 4.39
C GLY A 94 -1.06 3.39 5.76
N VAL A 95 -1.20 2.06 5.77
CA VAL A 95 -1.45 1.21 6.95
C VAL A 95 -0.44 1.53 8.06
N ASN A 96 -0.86 2.44 8.94
CA ASN A 96 -0.17 2.77 10.16
C ASN A 96 -0.82 1.90 11.23
N PRO A 97 -0.10 0.92 11.81
CA PRO A 97 -0.63 0.02 12.84
C PRO A 97 -1.28 0.76 14.01
N MET A 98 -0.78 1.95 14.35
CA MET A 98 -1.29 2.79 15.44
C MET A 98 -2.59 3.51 15.09
N ARG A 99 -2.98 3.57 13.81
CA ARG A 99 -4.23 4.21 13.35
C ARG A 99 -5.27 3.20 12.84
N HIS A 100 -4.83 2.06 12.29
CA HIS A 100 -5.72 1.02 11.76
C HIS A 100 -5.26 -0.39 12.16
N PRO A 101 -5.21 -0.73 13.47
CA PRO A 101 -4.73 -2.05 13.94
C PRO A 101 -5.54 -3.22 13.38
N LYS A 102 -6.81 -3.00 13.02
CA LYS A 102 -7.70 -4.02 12.45
C LYS A 102 -7.29 -4.50 11.04
N ARG A 103 -6.42 -3.75 10.35
CA ARG A 103 -5.88 -4.09 9.02
C ARG A 103 -4.63 -4.98 9.08
N LEU A 104 -4.06 -5.18 10.27
CA LEU A 104 -3.01 -6.16 10.46
C LEU A 104 -3.61 -7.54 10.76
N TRP A 105 -2.89 -8.57 10.37
CA TRP A 105 -3.23 -9.94 10.72
C TRP A 105 -2.98 -10.19 12.21
N PRO A 106 -3.97 -10.69 12.98
CA PRO A 106 -3.80 -10.95 14.40
C PRO A 106 -2.58 -11.85 14.67
N ASN A 107 -1.71 -11.40 15.58
CA ASN A 107 -0.46 -12.10 15.95
C ASN A 107 0.50 -12.38 14.78
N GLY A 108 0.32 -11.74 13.62
CA GLY A 108 1.08 -12.03 12.41
C GLY A 108 0.76 -13.40 11.79
N THR A 109 -0.33 -14.05 12.20
CA THR A 109 -0.76 -15.34 11.64
C THR A 109 -1.72 -15.09 10.48
N ILE A 110 -1.42 -15.68 9.33
CA ILE A 110 -2.20 -15.53 8.09
C ILE A 110 -2.64 -16.92 7.63
N PRO A 111 -3.88 -17.33 7.91
CA PRO A 111 -4.45 -18.54 7.35
C PRO A 111 -4.53 -18.42 5.82
N PHE A 112 -4.20 -19.49 5.09
CA PHE A 112 -4.27 -19.49 3.62
C PHE A 112 -4.78 -20.82 3.06
N GLU A 113 -5.48 -20.74 1.94
CA GLU A 113 -5.84 -21.86 1.09
C GLU A 113 -5.26 -21.64 -0.32
N ILE A 114 -4.71 -22.70 -0.92
CA ILE A 114 -4.22 -22.66 -2.30
C ILE A 114 -5.21 -23.41 -3.17
N SER A 115 -5.79 -22.72 -4.16
CA SER A 115 -6.81 -23.27 -5.05
C SER A 115 -6.36 -24.56 -5.75
N PRO A 116 -7.19 -25.62 -5.81
CA PRO A 116 -6.91 -26.89 -6.50
C PRO A 116 -6.61 -26.72 -8.00
N ARG A 117 -6.90 -25.54 -8.57
CA ARG A 117 -6.64 -25.23 -9.98
C ARG A 117 -5.15 -25.07 -10.32
N TYR A 118 -4.30 -24.79 -9.34
CA TYR A 118 -2.86 -24.73 -9.57
C TYR A 118 -2.25 -26.12 -9.71
N VAL A 119 -1.38 -26.30 -10.70
CA VAL A 119 -0.57 -27.52 -10.86
C VAL A 119 0.57 -27.55 -9.85
N ASP A 120 1.17 -28.72 -9.64
CA ASP A 120 2.19 -28.94 -8.60
C ASP A 120 3.35 -27.93 -8.66
N GLN A 121 3.84 -27.60 -9.86
CA GLN A 121 4.92 -26.63 -10.03
C GLN A 121 4.55 -25.22 -9.55
N GLU A 122 3.32 -24.78 -9.81
CA GLU A 122 2.79 -23.48 -9.38
C GLU A 122 2.58 -23.49 -7.85
N ARG A 123 1.99 -24.57 -7.33
CA ARG A 123 1.81 -24.79 -5.89
C ARG A 123 3.13 -24.75 -5.14
N ASP A 124 4.16 -25.43 -5.65
CA ASP A 124 5.48 -25.44 -5.05
C ASP A 124 6.11 -24.04 -5.02
N ALA A 125 5.92 -23.23 -6.07
CA ALA A 125 6.39 -21.85 -6.10
C ALA A 125 5.69 -20.99 -5.03
N ILE A 126 4.36 -21.12 -4.90
CA ILE A 126 3.59 -20.42 -3.84
C ILE A 126 4.10 -20.86 -2.46
N VAL A 127 4.23 -22.16 -2.22
CA VAL A 127 4.70 -22.69 -0.93
C VAL A 127 6.11 -22.24 -0.60
N ARG A 128 7.02 -22.13 -1.58
CA ARG A 128 8.37 -21.58 -1.35
C ARG A 128 8.32 -20.10 -0.96
N ALA A 129 7.46 -19.29 -1.59
CA ALA A 129 7.27 -17.90 -1.20
C ALA A 129 6.73 -17.77 0.24
N LEU A 130 5.71 -18.54 0.60
CA LEU A 130 5.14 -18.57 1.96
C LEU A 130 6.19 -18.99 3.01
N LYS A 131 6.98 -20.04 2.71
CA LYS A 131 8.07 -20.51 3.58
C LYS A 131 9.17 -19.46 3.77
N THR A 132 9.44 -18.67 2.73
CA THR A 132 10.42 -17.57 2.79
C THR A 132 10.01 -16.54 3.84
N PHE A 133 8.75 -16.08 3.82
CA PHE A 133 8.24 -15.17 4.86
C PHE A 133 8.24 -15.80 6.25
N ASN A 134 7.80 -17.06 6.37
CA ASN A 134 7.80 -17.79 7.65
C ASN A 134 9.19 -17.92 8.28
N SER A 135 10.24 -18.00 7.45
CA SER A 135 11.62 -18.17 7.90
C SER A 135 12.27 -16.84 8.29
N LEU A 136 12.03 -15.79 7.51
CA LEU A 136 12.75 -14.51 7.63
C LEU A 136 12.04 -13.51 8.53
N THR A 137 10.74 -13.68 8.71
CA THR A 137 9.90 -12.74 9.46
C THR A 137 9.18 -13.45 10.59
N CYS A 138 8.48 -12.68 11.41
CA CYS A 138 7.54 -13.20 12.38
C CYS A 138 6.15 -13.52 11.81
N ILE A 139 5.88 -13.21 10.54
CA ILE A 139 4.64 -13.64 9.87
C ILE A 139 4.60 -15.16 9.81
N ARG A 140 3.43 -15.72 10.05
CA ARG A 140 3.17 -17.16 9.99
C ARG A 140 2.00 -17.42 9.07
N PHE A 141 2.32 -17.72 7.81
CA PHE A 141 1.39 -18.36 6.90
C PHE A 141 1.12 -19.79 7.37
N VAL A 142 -0.14 -20.09 7.66
CA VAL A 142 -0.61 -21.40 8.12
C VAL A 142 -1.72 -21.91 7.21
N PRO A 143 -1.81 -23.22 6.93
CA PRO A 143 -2.93 -23.75 6.17
C PRO A 143 -4.26 -23.38 6.85
N TYR A 144 -5.24 -22.99 6.04
CA TYR A 144 -6.60 -22.74 6.50
C TYR A 144 -7.19 -24.02 7.11
N ASP A 145 -7.83 -23.89 8.27
CA ASP A 145 -8.39 -25.01 9.03
C ASP A 145 -9.86 -25.29 8.68
N GLY A 146 -10.50 -24.43 7.88
CA GLY A 146 -11.91 -24.53 7.52
C GLY A 146 -12.87 -23.85 8.51
N GLU A 147 -12.36 -23.28 9.62
CA GLU A 147 -13.18 -22.70 10.69
C GLU A 147 -12.99 -21.19 10.85
N VAL A 148 -11.78 -20.68 10.62
CA VAL A 148 -11.51 -19.23 10.78
C VAL A 148 -12.13 -18.37 9.69
N GLU A 149 -12.78 -17.27 10.07
CA GLU A 149 -13.47 -16.40 9.10
C GLU A 149 -12.49 -15.65 8.18
N ASP A 150 -11.35 -15.20 8.72
CA ASP A 150 -10.37 -14.37 8.01
C ASP A 150 -9.23 -15.24 7.44
N TYR A 151 -9.16 -15.38 6.11
CA TYR A 151 -8.08 -16.13 5.45
C TYR A 151 -7.81 -15.61 4.03
N LEU A 152 -6.64 -15.98 3.50
CA LEU A 152 -6.28 -15.75 2.11
C LEU A 152 -6.70 -16.94 1.24
N LEU A 153 -7.47 -16.68 0.19
CA LEU A 153 -7.64 -17.61 -0.93
C LEU A 153 -6.64 -17.24 -2.04
N ILE A 154 -5.65 -18.10 -2.26
CA ILE A 154 -4.68 -17.94 -3.35
C ILE A 154 -5.23 -18.70 -4.56
N GLU A 155 -5.66 -18.00 -5.60
CA GLU A 155 -6.31 -18.60 -6.75
C GLU A 155 -5.98 -17.93 -8.09
N PRO A 156 -6.06 -18.66 -9.21
CA PRO A 156 -5.97 -18.03 -10.52
C PRO A 156 -7.22 -17.16 -10.76
N PRO A 157 -7.07 -15.96 -11.35
CA PRO A 157 -8.20 -15.10 -11.67
C PRO A 157 -8.97 -15.66 -12.88
N GLU A 158 -9.87 -16.62 -12.65
CA GLU A 158 -10.76 -17.15 -13.70
C GLU A 158 -11.86 -16.14 -14.07
N GLU A 159 -12.28 -15.34 -13.10
CA GLU A 159 -13.28 -14.28 -13.23
C GLU A 159 -12.70 -12.95 -12.72
N GLY A 160 -13.05 -11.84 -13.37
CA GLY A 160 -12.58 -10.51 -12.99
C GLY A 160 -11.19 -10.13 -13.55
N PRO A 161 -10.47 -9.19 -12.89
CA PRO A 161 -9.21 -8.67 -13.39
C PRO A 161 -8.14 -9.76 -13.54
N GLN A 162 -7.63 -9.89 -14.75
CA GLN A 162 -6.55 -10.83 -15.07
C GLN A 162 -5.21 -10.28 -14.57
N GLY A 163 -4.29 -11.16 -14.16
CA GLY A 163 -2.93 -10.78 -13.73
C GLY A 163 -2.62 -11.14 -12.28
N CYS A 164 -1.67 -10.43 -11.69
CA CYS A 164 -1.27 -10.54 -10.29
C CYS A 164 -1.90 -9.38 -9.52
N TRP A 165 -2.64 -9.66 -8.47
CA TRP A 165 -3.16 -8.61 -7.60
C TRP A 165 -3.55 -9.12 -6.21
N SER A 166 -3.63 -8.18 -5.26
CA SER A 166 -4.07 -8.46 -3.90
C SER A 166 -4.72 -7.24 -3.24
N TYR A 167 -5.33 -7.47 -2.08
CA TYR A 167 -5.71 -6.40 -1.16
C TYR A 167 -4.52 -6.05 -0.26
N VAL A 168 -4.47 -4.81 0.25
CA VAL A 168 -3.41 -4.42 1.19
C VAL A 168 -3.83 -4.68 2.64
N GLY A 169 -3.25 -5.70 3.26
CA GLY A 169 -3.53 -6.09 4.65
C GLY A 169 -4.82 -6.91 4.79
N LYS A 170 -5.25 -7.10 6.04
CA LYS A 170 -6.46 -7.85 6.39
C LYS A 170 -7.72 -7.02 6.14
N ARG A 171 -8.58 -7.48 5.24
CA ARG A 171 -9.91 -6.90 4.97
C ARG A 171 -10.97 -7.44 5.93
N GLY A 172 -10.89 -8.74 6.21
CA GLY A 172 -11.92 -9.49 6.91
C GLY A 172 -12.68 -10.42 5.95
N GLY A 173 -13.06 -11.60 6.45
CA GLY A 173 -13.59 -12.70 5.65
C GLY A 173 -12.53 -13.34 4.75
N GLU A 174 -12.99 -14.17 3.81
CA GLU A 174 -12.17 -14.63 2.69
C GLU A 174 -11.73 -13.44 1.83
N GLN A 175 -10.43 -13.34 1.55
CA GLN A 175 -9.89 -12.37 0.60
C GLN A 175 -8.92 -13.02 -0.38
N VAL A 176 -9.03 -12.63 -1.65
CA VAL A 176 -8.27 -13.24 -2.74
C VAL A 176 -6.87 -12.63 -2.86
N VAL A 177 -5.89 -13.50 -3.13
CA VAL A 177 -4.61 -13.17 -3.77
C VAL A 177 -4.63 -13.82 -5.15
N ALA A 178 -4.78 -13.03 -6.19
CA ALA A 178 -4.89 -13.54 -7.55
C ALA A 178 -3.49 -13.73 -8.15
N LEU A 179 -3.19 -14.94 -8.60
CA LEU A 179 -1.94 -15.21 -9.33
C LEU A 179 -2.25 -15.87 -10.69
N GLN A 180 -2.22 -15.06 -11.75
CA GLN A 180 -2.30 -15.52 -13.14
C GLN A 180 -1.30 -16.65 -13.43
N ARG A 181 -1.83 -17.75 -13.94
CA ARG A 181 -1.05 -18.93 -14.36
C ARG A 181 -0.32 -18.67 -15.68
N PRO A 182 0.78 -19.39 -15.96
CA PRO A 182 1.38 -19.36 -17.28
C PRO A 182 0.40 -19.86 -18.33
N ASP A 183 0.24 -19.08 -19.40
CA ASP A 183 -0.41 -19.51 -20.64
C ASP A 183 0.43 -19.02 -21.84
N GLU A 184 0.05 -19.42 -23.06
CA GLU A 184 0.83 -19.13 -24.27
C GLU A 184 0.81 -17.65 -24.70
N THR A 185 -0.12 -16.87 -24.15
CA THR A 185 -0.50 -15.55 -24.67
C THR A 185 -0.39 -14.41 -23.65
N SER A 186 -0.38 -14.74 -22.36
CA SER A 186 -0.51 -13.79 -21.27
C SER A 186 0.75 -13.75 -20.43
N ALA A 187 1.08 -12.57 -19.92
CA ALA A 187 2.05 -12.48 -18.86
C ALA A 187 1.49 -13.07 -17.56
N HIS A 188 2.36 -13.66 -16.74
CA HIS A 188 1.94 -14.47 -15.61
C HIS A 188 2.79 -14.24 -14.35
N CYS A 189 2.19 -14.54 -13.20
CA CYS A 189 2.78 -14.30 -11.88
C CYS A 189 3.92 -15.25 -11.54
N PHE A 190 3.96 -16.42 -12.19
CA PHE A 190 4.98 -17.45 -11.97
C PHE A 190 6.28 -17.23 -12.76
N SER A 191 6.43 -16.10 -13.44
CA SER A 191 7.66 -15.75 -14.17
C SER A 191 8.86 -15.53 -13.23
N SER A 192 8.60 -15.25 -11.96
CA SER A 192 9.62 -15.18 -10.89
C SER A 192 8.98 -15.27 -9.51
N GLU A 193 9.70 -15.82 -8.53
CA GLU A 193 9.18 -15.95 -7.16
C GLU A 193 8.90 -14.59 -6.50
N GLY A 194 9.63 -13.54 -6.88
CA GLY A 194 9.43 -12.20 -6.34
C GLY A 194 8.06 -11.60 -6.68
N ARG A 195 7.42 -11.98 -7.79
CA ARG A 195 6.04 -11.54 -8.08
C ARG A 195 5.02 -12.16 -7.13
N ILE A 196 5.18 -13.44 -6.81
CA ILE A 196 4.35 -14.10 -5.78
C ILE A 196 4.58 -13.42 -4.43
N MET A 197 5.85 -13.14 -4.09
CA MET A 197 6.19 -12.43 -2.85
C MET A 197 5.64 -11.01 -2.82
N HIS A 198 5.56 -10.31 -3.97
CA HIS A 198 4.97 -8.98 -4.09
C HIS A 198 3.50 -8.99 -3.65
N GLU A 199 2.68 -9.88 -4.23
CA GLU A 199 1.26 -9.97 -3.88
C GLU A 199 1.03 -10.41 -2.42
N LEU A 200 1.84 -11.35 -1.93
CA LEU A 200 1.80 -11.73 -0.52
C LEU A 200 2.21 -10.57 0.41
N MET A 201 3.12 -9.71 -0.03
CA MET A 201 3.56 -8.54 0.73
C MET A 201 2.50 -7.43 0.74
N HIS A 202 1.70 -7.29 -0.33
CA HIS A 202 0.44 -6.56 -0.28
C HIS A 202 -0.51 -7.14 0.76
N ALA A 203 -0.81 -8.44 0.71
CA ALA A 203 -1.69 -9.11 1.67
C ALA A 203 -1.22 -8.97 3.13
N ILE A 204 0.09 -8.91 3.38
CA ILE A 204 0.68 -8.63 4.70
C ILE A 204 0.39 -7.20 5.18
N GLY A 205 0.26 -6.24 4.27
CA GLY A 205 -0.10 -4.84 4.56
C GLY A 205 0.86 -3.78 4.02
N ILE A 206 1.74 -4.11 3.07
CA ILE A 206 2.71 -3.17 2.52
C ILE A 206 2.23 -2.60 1.18
N TYR A 207 2.37 -1.29 1.02
CA TYR A 207 2.13 -0.58 -0.26
C TYR A 207 3.42 -0.47 -1.07
N HIS A 208 3.25 -0.06 -2.32
CA HIS A 208 4.36 0.24 -3.21
C HIS A 208 5.38 1.26 -2.67
N GLU A 209 6.66 1.02 -2.95
CA GLU A 209 7.76 1.89 -2.52
C GLU A 209 7.75 3.24 -3.25
N GLN A 210 7.45 3.26 -4.56
CA GLN A 210 7.42 4.50 -5.36
C GLN A 210 6.25 5.44 -4.99
N SER A 211 5.35 4.98 -4.12
CA SER A 211 4.21 5.75 -3.64
C SER A 211 4.47 6.49 -2.32
N ARG A 212 5.65 6.32 -1.72
CA ARG A 212 6.06 7.02 -0.49
C ARG A 212 6.05 8.53 -0.66
N ALA A 213 5.70 9.26 0.40
CA ALA A 213 5.61 10.72 0.41
C ALA A 213 6.96 11.43 0.18
N ASP A 214 8.08 10.73 0.39
CA ASP A 214 9.44 11.22 0.16
C ASP A 214 10.06 10.74 -1.16
N ARG A 215 9.32 9.99 -2.01
CA ARG A 215 9.87 9.36 -3.21
C ARG A 215 10.51 10.34 -4.19
N ASP A 216 10.02 11.58 -4.28
CA ASP A 216 10.57 12.60 -5.19
C ASP A 216 12.02 13.02 -4.81
N ASN A 217 12.52 12.63 -3.63
CA ASN A 217 13.94 12.77 -3.27
C ASN A 217 14.82 11.67 -3.86
N TYR A 218 14.23 10.61 -4.42
CA TYR A 218 14.92 9.38 -4.81
C TYR A 218 14.71 9.01 -6.28
N VAL A 219 13.54 9.31 -6.83
CA VAL A 219 13.17 9.00 -8.22
C VAL A 219 12.56 10.22 -8.90
N LYS A 220 12.73 10.31 -10.22
CA LYS A 220 12.05 11.27 -11.09
C LYS A 220 10.93 10.58 -11.85
N ILE A 221 9.73 11.14 -11.81
CA ILE A 221 8.60 10.70 -12.63
C ILE A 221 8.52 11.52 -13.92
N TYR A 222 8.38 10.84 -15.05
CA TYR A 222 8.18 11.43 -16.36
C TYR A 222 6.69 11.38 -16.74
N TRP A 223 5.93 12.35 -16.24
CA TRP A 223 4.47 12.40 -16.41
C TRP A 223 4.01 12.33 -17.86
N ASP A 224 4.78 12.90 -18.79
CA ASP A 224 4.45 12.90 -20.22
C ASP A 224 4.66 11.53 -20.89
N ASN A 225 5.48 10.67 -20.29
CA ASN A 225 5.74 9.31 -20.77
C ASN A 225 4.69 8.31 -20.28
N ILE A 226 3.92 8.65 -19.24
CA ILE A 226 2.86 7.80 -18.69
C ILE A 226 1.62 7.90 -19.57
N VAL A 227 0.98 6.78 -19.87
CA VAL A 227 -0.32 6.77 -20.56
C VAL A 227 -1.33 7.56 -19.71
N PRO A 228 -2.06 8.55 -20.27
CA PRO A 228 -2.82 9.53 -19.49
C PRO A 228 -3.74 8.92 -18.42
N ARG A 229 -4.46 7.83 -18.74
CA ARG A 229 -5.37 7.12 -17.82
C ARG A 229 -4.68 6.48 -16.60
N PHE A 230 -3.38 6.21 -16.68
CA PHE A 230 -2.61 5.55 -15.61
C PHE A 230 -1.75 6.53 -14.79
N LYS A 231 -1.82 7.84 -15.05
CA LYS A 231 -1.12 8.84 -14.22
C LYS A 231 -1.49 8.73 -12.73
N LYS A 232 -2.73 8.35 -12.42
CA LYS A 232 -3.20 8.11 -11.04
C LYS A 232 -2.33 7.10 -10.27
N ASN A 233 -1.75 6.10 -10.95
CA ASN A 233 -0.94 5.05 -10.33
C ASN A 233 0.43 5.55 -9.82
N PHE A 234 0.85 6.76 -10.21
CA PHE A 234 2.09 7.39 -9.76
C PHE A 234 1.87 8.45 -8.67
N LYS A 235 0.62 8.65 -8.24
CA LYS A 235 0.30 9.55 -7.12
C LYS A 235 0.74 8.94 -5.79
N LEU A 236 1.10 9.80 -4.83
CA LEU A 236 1.60 9.41 -3.52
C LEU A 236 0.46 8.89 -2.63
N VAL A 237 0.70 7.84 -1.84
CA VAL A 237 -0.30 7.28 -0.90
C VAL A 237 -0.53 8.17 0.31
N SER A 238 0.42 9.05 0.66
CA SER A 238 0.23 10.03 1.72
C SER A 238 0.97 11.32 1.40
N ARG A 239 0.38 12.45 1.78
CA ARG A 239 1.00 13.78 1.68
C ARG A 239 1.90 14.09 2.87
N LYS A 240 1.67 13.44 4.00
CA LYS A 240 2.48 13.65 5.21
C LYS A 240 3.78 12.90 5.02
N ARG A 241 4.89 13.64 4.88
CA ARG A 241 6.24 13.12 5.06
C ARG A 241 6.36 12.68 6.53
N GLY A 242 5.98 11.43 6.80
CA GLY A 242 6.25 10.82 8.08
C GLY A 242 7.75 10.70 8.28
N LYS A 243 8.20 10.58 9.53
CA LYS A 243 9.53 10.06 9.80
C LYS A 243 9.50 8.59 9.39
N TYR A 244 10.10 8.26 8.26
CA TYR A 244 10.22 6.87 7.82
C TYR A 244 11.23 6.15 8.71
N THR A 245 10.86 4.97 9.23
CA THR A 245 11.76 4.13 10.03
C THR A 245 12.91 3.58 9.17
N PHE A 246 12.69 3.43 7.86
CA PHE A 246 13.63 2.86 6.90
C PHE A 246 13.88 3.81 5.73
N ASP A 247 15.10 3.76 5.20
CA ASP A 247 15.48 4.46 3.98
C ASP A 247 14.63 4.02 2.78
N TYR A 248 14.65 4.83 1.72
CA TYR A 248 14.03 4.47 0.46
C TYR A 248 14.77 3.30 -0.19
N ASP A 249 14.02 2.26 -0.56
CA ASP A 249 14.59 1.01 -1.03
C ASP A 249 14.34 0.77 -2.51
N TYR A 250 15.31 1.14 -3.34
CA TYR A 250 15.27 0.89 -4.79
C TYR A 250 15.20 -0.61 -5.16
N ASN A 251 15.71 -1.48 -4.28
CA ASN A 251 15.70 -2.93 -4.47
C ASN A 251 14.43 -3.58 -3.90
N SER A 252 13.50 -2.81 -3.33
CA SER A 252 12.26 -3.35 -2.79
C SER A 252 11.51 -4.12 -3.87
N VAL A 253 11.02 -5.31 -3.53
CA VAL A 253 10.13 -6.06 -4.43
C VAL A 253 8.83 -5.28 -4.69
N MET A 254 8.49 -4.34 -3.81
CA MET A 254 7.35 -3.42 -3.91
C MET A 254 7.66 -2.15 -4.73
N HIS A 255 8.83 -2.05 -5.37
CA HIS A 255 9.15 -0.92 -6.23
C HIS A 255 8.77 -1.22 -7.69
N TYR A 256 8.08 -0.30 -8.37
CA TYR A 256 7.86 -0.39 -9.82
C TYR A 256 9.16 -0.37 -10.64
N GLY A 257 9.11 -0.99 -11.82
CA GLY A 257 10.14 -0.83 -12.85
C GLY A 257 10.05 0.50 -13.61
N GLU A 258 11.08 0.78 -14.40
CA GLU A 258 11.24 2.06 -15.13
C GLU A 258 10.14 2.33 -16.16
N PHE A 259 9.50 1.29 -16.70
CA PHE A 259 8.57 1.39 -17.83
C PHE A 259 7.12 1.04 -17.49
N TYR A 260 6.77 0.93 -16.20
CA TYR A 260 5.39 0.65 -15.79
C TYR A 260 4.47 1.74 -16.34
N PHE A 261 3.37 1.34 -17.00
CA PHE A 261 2.39 2.23 -17.65
C PHE A 261 2.96 3.23 -18.69
N SER A 262 4.08 2.90 -19.31
CA SER A 262 4.69 3.73 -20.36
C SER A 262 3.86 3.73 -21.64
N LYS A 263 3.76 4.90 -22.29
CA LYS A 263 3.26 5.04 -23.66
C LYS A 263 4.09 4.27 -24.70
N LYS A 264 5.37 3.98 -24.40
CA LYS A 264 6.29 3.25 -25.27
C LYS A 264 7.32 2.50 -24.42
N LYS A 265 6.95 1.31 -23.95
CA LYS A 265 7.78 0.43 -23.11
C LYS A 265 9.15 0.18 -23.79
N GLY A 266 10.24 0.28 -23.03
CA GLY A 266 11.62 0.14 -23.52
C GLY A 266 12.24 1.41 -24.09
N GLU A 267 11.46 2.43 -24.45
CA GLU A 267 11.99 3.69 -25.03
C GLU A 267 11.69 4.92 -24.17
N LYS A 268 10.52 4.96 -23.54
CA LYS A 268 10.07 6.10 -22.73
C LYS A 268 9.91 5.67 -21.27
N PRO A 269 10.94 5.78 -20.42
CA PRO A 269 10.79 5.45 -19.01
C PRO A 269 9.78 6.39 -18.35
N THR A 270 8.89 5.85 -17.53
CA THR A 270 7.94 6.61 -16.70
C THR A 270 8.57 7.03 -15.38
N MET A 271 9.62 6.32 -14.94
CA MET A 271 10.35 6.62 -13.72
C MET A 271 11.83 6.24 -13.85
N THR A 272 12.73 7.07 -13.31
CA THR A 272 14.15 6.73 -13.17
C THR A 272 14.69 7.13 -11.79
N PRO A 273 15.64 6.38 -11.21
CA PRO A 273 16.37 6.83 -10.03
C PRO A 273 17.10 8.14 -10.27
N LEU A 274 17.19 8.99 -9.24
CA LEU A 274 18.02 10.19 -9.26
C LEU A 274 19.50 9.86 -9.06
N GLN A 275 19.79 8.78 -8.32
CA GLN A 275 21.14 8.29 -8.12
C GLN A 275 21.63 7.53 -9.36
N PRO A 276 22.77 7.93 -9.97
CA PRO A 276 23.32 7.24 -11.12
C PRO A 276 23.68 5.78 -10.84
N GLY A 277 23.41 4.88 -11.80
CA GLY A 277 23.79 3.46 -11.73
C GLY A 277 22.89 2.58 -10.87
N VAL A 278 21.88 3.16 -10.20
CA VAL A 278 20.86 2.41 -9.46
C VAL A 278 19.82 1.83 -10.42
N ARG A 279 19.38 0.60 -10.15
CA ARG A 279 18.29 -0.08 -10.88
C ARG A 279 17.07 -0.22 -9.97
N ILE A 280 15.89 -0.33 -10.57
CA ILE A 280 14.60 -0.47 -9.88
C ILE A 280 13.72 -1.51 -10.57
N GLY A 281 12.74 -2.05 -9.85
CA GLY A 281 11.73 -2.98 -10.40
C GLY A 281 12.16 -4.44 -10.43
N GLN A 282 13.09 -4.85 -9.56
CA GLN A 282 13.46 -6.26 -9.46
C GLN A 282 12.28 -7.11 -8.98
N ARG A 283 12.16 -8.34 -9.50
CA ARG A 283 11.15 -9.34 -9.10
C ARG A 283 11.77 -10.68 -8.73
N LYS A 284 13.00 -10.69 -8.20
CA LYS A 284 13.69 -11.92 -7.83
C LYS A 284 13.31 -12.40 -6.43
N THR A 285 13.33 -11.51 -5.43
CA THR A 285 12.99 -11.85 -4.03
C THR A 285 12.74 -10.57 -3.21
N ILE A 286 12.31 -10.70 -1.95
CA ILE A 286 12.21 -9.57 -1.03
C ILE A 286 13.60 -9.00 -0.69
N SER A 287 13.69 -7.68 -0.59
CA SER A 287 14.94 -7.04 -0.16
C SER A 287 15.18 -7.23 1.34
N LYS A 288 16.39 -6.88 1.79
CA LYS A 288 16.70 -6.76 3.22
C LYS A 288 15.76 -5.77 3.91
N ILE A 289 15.47 -4.62 3.29
CA ILE A 289 14.63 -3.58 3.88
C ILE A 289 13.16 -4.01 3.88
N ASP A 290 12.69 -4.74 2.87
CA ASP A 290 11.35 -5.36 2.86
C ASP A 290 11.17 -6.29 4.06
N CYS A 291 12.13 -7.19 4.30
CA CYS A 291 12.13 -8.07 5.46
C CYS A 291 12.09 -7.29 6.79
N LEU A 292 12.85 -6.19 6.89
CA LEU A 292 12.84 -5.33 8.08
C LEU A 292 11.50 -4.60 8.24
N LYS A 293 10.92 -4.07 7.16
CA LYS A 293 9.61 -3.41 7.16
C LYS A 293 8.51 -4.33 7.68
N ILE A 294 8.48 -5.59 7.23
CA ILE A 294 7.49 -6.57 7.70
C ILE A 294 7.66 -6.83 9.20
N ASN A 295 8.90 -7.08 9.65
CA ASN A 295 9.16 -7.35 11.06
C ASN A 295 8.88 -6.12 11.96
N ASP A 296 9.12 -4.91 11.47
CA ASP A 296 8.79 -3.67 12.18
C ASP A 296 7.28 -3.47 12.28
N LEU A 297 6.57 -3.68 11.16
CA LEU A 297 5.12 -3.55 11.06
C LEU A 297 4.38 -4.43 12.07
N TYR A 298 4.91 -5.62 12.34
CA TYR A 298 4.35 -6.60 13.28
C TYR A 298 5.05 -6.60 14.66
N GLY A 299 5.89 -5.61 14.96
CA GLY A 299 6.48 -5.42 16.31
C GLY A 299 7.58 -6.43 16.69
N CYS A 300 8.16 -7.11 15.71
CA CYS A 300 9.10 -8.22 15.92
C CYS A 300 10.56 -7.77 16.00
N LEU A 301 10.82 -6.50 15.71
CA LEU A 301 12.12 -5.86 15.92
C LEU A 301 12.32 -5.35 17.35
N GLU A 302 11.37 -5.64 18.24
CA GLU A 302 11.43 -5.37 19.66
C GLU A 302 11.60 -6.67 20.48
N GLY A 303 12.18 -6.56 21.67
CA GLY A 303 12.31 -7.69 22.60
C GLY A 303 13.37 -8.74 22.23
N ARG A 304 13.24 -9.94 22.81
CA ARG A 304 14.31 -10.97 22.85
C ARG A 304 14.69 -11.52 21.47
N ARG A 305 13.74 -11.58 20.52
CA ARG A 305 13.96 -12.16 19.19
C ARG A 305 14.38 -11.13 18.13
N ALA A 306 14.42 -9.83 18.47
CA ALA A 306 14.76 -8.76 17.53
C ALA A 306 16.11 -8.97 16.82
N LYS A 307 17.15 -9.38 17.56
CA LYS A 307 18.49 -9.63 17.00
C LYS A 307 18.48 -10.76 15.96
N MET A 308 17.68 -11.79 16.19
CA MET A 308 17.53 -12.93 15.29
C MET A 308 16.89 -12.47 13.97
N TYR A 309 15.75 -11.78 14.01
CA TYR A 309 15.09 -11.30 12.78
C TYR A 309 15.92 -10.29 12.01
N LYS A 310 16.61 -9.36 12.70
CA LYS A 310 17.58 -8.48 12.04
C LYS A 310 18.64 -9.30 11.31
N SER A 311 19.24 -10.29 11.98
CA SER A 311 20.28 -11.15 11.39
C SER A 311 19.76 -11.95 10.19
N PHE A 312 18.54 -12.48 10.25
CA PHE A 312 17.91 -13.17 9.12
C PHE A 312 17.70 -12.24 7.92
N CYS A 313 17.19 -11.03 8.14
CA CYS A 313 17.07 -10.04 7.05
C CYS A 313 18.42 -9.63 6.48
N HIS A 314 19.50 -9.64 7.28
CA HIS A 314 20.86 -9.36 6.82
C HIS A 314 21.48 -10.50 6.01
N LEU A 315 20.94 -11.73 6.09
CA LEU A 315 21.36 -12.85 5.26
C LEU A 315 20.77 -12.76 3.84
N LEU A 316 19.79 -11.89 3.63
CA LEU A 316 19.26 -11.55 2.32
C LEU A 316 20.21 -10.58 1.61
N GLY A 317 20.41 -10.79 0.31
CA GLY A 317 21.28 -9.96 -0.50
C GLY A 317 20.93 -10.01 -1.97
N LEU A 318 20.07 -9.07 -2.36
CA LEU A 318 20.20 -8.31 -3.61
C LEU A 318 20.65 -6.90 -3.27
#